data_AF-A0A6P0XLW1-F1
#
_entry.id   AF-A0A6P0XLW1-F1
#
_cell.length_a   1.000
_cell.length_b   1.000
_cell.length_c   1.000
_cell.angle_alpha   90.00
_cell.angle_beta   90.00
_cell.angle_gamma   90.00
#
_symmetry.space_group_name_H-M   'P 1'
#
loop_
_entity.id
_entity.type
_entity.pdbx_description
1 polymer ?
#
loop_
_entity_poly.entity_id
_entity_poly.type
_entity_poly.pdbx_seq_one_letter_code
_entity_poly.pdbx_strand_id
1 'polypeptide(L)'
;LVAASTGENQILSLAFIGSIIDEVRIWSQKNTLMGPDSSTFPIVMDSPFGSLDEIYRRQIANIIPQLANQLIVLVTKTQWRGEVAEEMTNYIGREYVLSYNSPKLDCEEDAIQLSGESYPLVKRSPNEFEYTEVLEVDYD
;
A
#
# COMPACT_ATOMS: atom_id res chain seq x y z
N LEU A 1 -7.40 17.68 28.48
CA LEU A 1 -7.54 16.69 27.39
C LEU A 1 -6.15 16.22 27.02
N VAL A 2 -5.88 14.92 27.09
CA VAL A 2 -4.64 14.35 26.55
C VAL A 2 -4.82 14.23 25.04
N ALA A 3 -3.83 14.70 24.26
CA ALA A 3 -3.87 14.58 22.80
C ALA A 3 -3.72 13.11 22.40
N ALA A 4 -4.46 12.69 21.36
CA ALA A 4 -4.36 11.35 20.82
C ALA A 4 -2.94 11.07 20.30
N SER A 5 -2.45 9.85 20.49
CA SER A 5 -1.16 9.40 19.98
C SER A 5 -1.12 9.41 18.45
N THR A 6 0.08 9.38 17.85
CA THR A 6 0.23 9.36 16.38
C THR A 6 -0.53 8.21 15.73
N GLY A 7 -0.55 7.03 16.36
CA GLY A 7 -1.30 5.87 15.88
C GLY A 7 -2.82 6.06 15.99
N GLU A 8 -3.31 6.59 17.12
CA GLU A 8 -4.74 6.90 17.29
C GLU A 8 -5.23 7.93 16.27
N ASN A 9 -4.43 8.96 15.97
CA ASN A 9 -4.75 9.94 14.92
C ASN A 9 -4.82 9.28 13.53
N GLN A 10 -3.95 8.31 13.26
CA GLN A 10 -3.95 7.58 11.99
C GLN A 10 -5.21 6.71 11.86
N ILE A 11 -5.59 5.99 12.92
CA ILE A 11 -6.84 5.19 12.97
C ILE A 11 -8.07 6.10 12.79
N LEU A 12 -8.12 7.22 13.50
CA LEU A 12 -9.22 8.19 13.39
C LEU A 12 -9.34 8.75 11.97
N SER A 13 -8.20 9.06 11.35
CA SER A 13 -8.17 9.55 9.96
C SER A 13 -8.70 8.50 8.99
N LEU A 14 -8.31 7.23 9.15
CA LEU A 14 -8.80 6.12 8.32
C LEU A 14 -10.31 5.88 8.51
N ALA A 15 -10.81 5.93 9.74
CA ALA A 15 -12.24 5.81 10.03
C ALA A 15 -13.05 6.96 9.40
N PHE A 16 -12.52 8.18 9.46
CA PHE A 16 -13.14 9.35 8.85
C PHE A 16 -13.16 9.26 7.32
N ILE A 17 -12.04 8.92 6.70
CA ILE A 17 -11.92 8.70 5.26
C ILE A 17 -12.89 7.60 4.82
N GLY A 18 -12.91 6.47 5.53
CA GLY A 18 -13.83 5.35 5.27
C GLY A 18 -15.29 5.78 5.29
N SER A 19 -15.69 6.58 6.29
CA SER A 19 -17.05 7.11 6.40
C SER A 19 -17.44 8.02 5.22
N ILE A 20 -16.50 8.83 4.72
CA ILE A 20 -16.72 9.65 3.52
C ILE A 20 -16.91 8.76 2.29
N ILE A 21 -16.08 7.74 2.12
CA ILE A 21 -16.14 6.85 0.96
C ILE A 21 -17.46 6.07 0.93
N ASP A 22 -17.90 5.58 2.08
CA ASP A 22 -19.20 4.90 2.19
C ASP A 22 -20.36 5.82 1.82
N GLU A 23 -20.35 7.08 2.26
CA GLU A 23 -21.38 8.04 1.86
C GLU A 23 -21.33 8.38 0.36
N VAL A 24 -20.12 8.55 -0.20
CA VAL A 24 -19.95 8.76 -1.64
C VAL A 24 -20.46 7.54 -2.43
N ARG A 25 -20.23 6.33 -1.95
CA ARG A 25 -20.74 5.09 -2.55
C ARG A 25 -22.26 5.04 -2.53
N ILE A 26 -22.89 5.34 -1.39
CA ILE A 26 -24.35 5.40 -1.25
C ILE A 26 -24.95 6.48 -2.18
N TRP A 27 -24.33 7.65 -2.23
CA TRP A 27 -24.77 8.75 -3.09
C TRP A 27 -24.64 8.39 -4.57
N SER A 28 -23.53 7.76 -4.97
CA SER A 28 -23.28 7.33 -6.35
C SER A 28 -24.32 6.30 -6.82
N GLN A 29 -24.66 5.34 -5.97
CA GLN A 29 -25.70 4.33 -6.25
C GLN A 29 -27.11 4.94 -6.39
N LYS A 30 -27.43 5.97 -5.60
CA LYS A 30 -28.75 6.64 -5.64
C LYS A 30 -28.90 7.61 -6.80
N ASN A 31 -27.80 8.23 -7.25
CA ASN A 31 -27.80 9.28 -8.26
C ASN A 31 -27.19 8.85 -9.60
N THR A 32 -27.21 7.55 -9.93
CA THR A 32 -26.66 7.02 -11.18
C THR A 32 -27.48 7.49 -12.38
N LEU A 33 -27.24 8.74 -12.81
CA LEU A 33 -27.49 9.23 -14.15
C LEU A 33 -26.48 8.55 -15.09
N MET A 34 -27.00 7.60 -15.87
CA MET A 34 -26.47 7.06 -17.13
C MET A 34 -25.04 7.51 -17.54
N GLY A 35 -24.04 6.69 -17.23
CA GLY A 35 -22.71 6.73 -17.83
C GLY A 35 -21.93 5.45 -17.49
N PRO A 36 -21.13 4.86 -18.41
CA PRO A 36 -20.33 3.69 -18.09
C PRO A 36 -19.24 4.07 -17.07
N ASP A 37 -19.12 3.28 -16.01
CA ASP A 37 -17.94 3.21 -15.12
C ASP A 37 -17.60 4.43 -14.24
N SER A 38 -18.52 5.39 -14.03
CA SER A 38 -18.23 6.60 -13.22
C SER A 38 -18.24 6.38 -11.70
N SER A 39 -18.26 5.14 -11.21
CA SER A 39 -18.45 4.80 -9.78
C SER A 39 -17.22 4.19 -9.10
N THR A 40 -16.08 4.12 -9.78
CA THR A 40 -14.84 3.58 -9.18
C THR A 40 -14.02 4.72 -8.59
N PHE A 41 -13.93 4.74 -7.26
CA PHE A 41 -13.14 5.72 -6.51
C PHE A 41 -11.86 5.05 -6.01
N PRO A 42 -10.73 5.16 -6.74
CA PRO A 42 -9.48 4.60 -6.27
C PRO A 42 -8.94 5.37 -5.07
N ILE A 43 -8.36 4.65 -4.13
CA ILE A 43 -7.64 5.24 -3.01
C ILE A 43 -6.17 4.88 -3.13
N VAL A 44 -5.32 5.89 -2.98
CA VAL A 44 -3.87 5.72 -2.88
C VAL A 44 -3.45 6.07 -1.46
N MET A 45 -2.78 5.15 -0.79
CA MET A 45 -2.24 5.37 0.56
C MET A 45 -0.73 5.21 0.56
N ASP A 46 -0.04 6.24 1.04
CA ASP A 46 1.39 6.18 1.31
C ASP A 46 1.62 5.78 2.77
N SER A 47 2.28 4.64 2.95
CA SER A 47 2.78 4.19 4.25
C SER A 47 1.72 4.15 5.37
N PRO A 48 0.53 3.53 5.16
CA PRO A 48 -0.56 3.57 6.15
C PRO A 48 -0.25 2.81 7.46
N PHE A 49 0.89 2.14 7.55
CA PHE A 49 1.31 1.29 8.68
C PHE A 49 2.47 1.87 9.52
N GLY A 50 3.08 2.98 9.08
CA GLY A 50 4.40 3.41 9.57
C GLY A 50 4.49 3.70 11.07
N SER A 51 3.45 4.28 11.67
CA SER A 51 3.45 4.73 13.07
C SER A 51 2.73 3.79 14.05
N LEU A 52 2.30 2.62 13.56
CA LEU A 52 1.45 1.69 14.28
C LEU A 52 2.26 0.54 14.89
N ASP A 53 1.82 0.05 16.06
CA ASP A 53 2.30 -1.22 16.61
C ASP A 53 1.73 -2.41 15.83
N GLU A 54 2.23 -3.62 16.11
CA GLU A 54 1.86 -4.85 15.41
C GLU A 54 0.34 -5.13 15.45
N ILE A 55 -0.31 -4.88 16.59
CA ILE A 55 -1.75 -5.15 16.75
C ILE A 55 -2.55 -4.20 15.86
N TYR A 56 -2.22 -2.91 15.88
CA TYR A 56 -2.89 -1.92 15.04
C TYR A 56 -2.57 -2.12 13.56
N ARG A 57 -1.35 -2.54 13.19
CA ARG A 57 -1.01 -2.87 11.81
C ARG A 57 -1.90 -3.98 11.26
N ARG A 58 -2.08 -5.08 12.02
CA ARG A 58 -2.97 -6.18 11.63
C ARG A 58 -4.41 -5.70 11.44
N GLN A 59 -4.94 -4.92 12.38
CA GLN A 59 -6.30 -4.39 12.28
C GLN A 59 -6.48 -3.49 11.06
N ILE A 60 -5.54 -2.58 10.84
CA ILE A 60 -5.58 -1.65 9.70
C ILE A 60 -5.41 -2.39 8.36
N ALA A 61 -4.53 -3.39 8.31
CA ALA A 61 -4.33 -4.25 7.13
C ALA A 61 -5.60 -5.03 6.75
N ASN A 62 -6.42 -5.39 7.74
CA ASN A 62 -7.71 -6.04 7.51
C ASN A 62 -8.80 -5.07 7.02
N ILE A 63 -8.79 -3.82 7.51
CA ILE A 63 -9.85 -2.83 7.22
C ILE A 63 -9.64 -2.10 5.89
N ILE A 64 -8.42 -1.61 5.61
CA ILE A 64 -8.15 -0.75 4.45
C ILE A 64 -8.58 -1.38 3.11
N PRO A 65 -8.34 -2.68 2.84
CA PRO A 65 -8.79 -3.33 1.60
C PRO A 65 -10.29 -3.23 1.33
N GLN A 66 -11.11 -3.02 2.37
CA GLN A 66 -12.57 -2.96 2.27
C GLN A 66 -13.09 -1.54 1.98
N LEU A 67 -12.24 -0.52 2.12
CA LEU A 67 -12.65 0.89 2.02
C LEU A 67 -13.03 1.29 0.59
N ALA A 68 -12.34 0.77 -0.43
CA ALA A 68 -12.61 1.11 -1.82
C ALA A 68 -12.60 -0.12 -2.75
N ASN A 69 -13.25 0.04 -3.90
CA ASN A 69 -13.22 -0.95 -4.97
C ASN A 69 -11.83 -1.12 -5.59
N GLN A 70 -11.00 -0.07 -5.52
CA GLN A 70 -9.60 -0.10 -5.95
C GLN A 70 -8.73 0.60 -4.90
N LEU A 71 -7.71 -0.10 -4.42
CA LEU A 71 -6.76 0.37 -3.43
C LEU A 71 -5.34 0.20 -3.97
N ILE A 72 -4.54 1.25 -3.86
CA ILE A 72 -3.11 1.23 -4.14
C ILE A 72 -2.40 1.62 -2.85
N VAL A 73 -1.54 0.74 -2.34
CA VAL A 73 -0.76 1.01 -1.13
C VAL A 73 0.71 1.04 -1.47
N LEU A 74 1.39 2.09 -1.06
CA LEU A 74 2.85 2.20 -1.11
C LEU A 74 3.38 1.90 0.28
N VAL A 75 4.28 0.93 0.37
CA VAL A 75 4.85 0.46 1.64
C VAL A 75 6.33 0.20 1.50
N THR A 76 7.05 0.35 2.61
CA THR A 76 8.44 -0.08 2.70
C THR A 76 8.52 -1.57 3.03
N LYS A 77 9.67 -2.20 2.76
CA LYS A 77 9.98 -3.58 3.18
C LYS A 77 9.73 -3.84 4.67
N THR A 78 9.93 -2.85 5.53
CA THR A 78 9.73 -2.99 6.99
C THR A 78 8.27 -2.91 7.42
N GLN A 79 7.41 -2.35 6.57
CA GLN A 79 5.96 -2.32 6.76
C GLN A 79 5.30 -3.54 6.14
N TRP A 80 5.78 -4.00 4.99
CA TRP A 80 5.27 -5.18 4.28
C TRP A 80 5.85 -6.48 4.83
N ARG A 81 5.45 -6.86 6.04
CA ARG A 81 5.92 -8.08 6.69
C ARG A 81 4.87 -8.65 7.64
N GLY A 82 5.02 -9.95 7.94
CA GLY A 82 4.26 -10.64 8.99
C GLY A 82 2.77 -10.37 8.88
N GLU A 83 2.24 -9.71 9.90
CA GLU A 83 0.82 -9.43 10.07
C GLU A 83 0.20 -8.64 8.93
N VAL A 84 0.94 -7.72 8.29
CA VAL A 84 0.40 -6.89 7.20
C VAL A 84 0.24 -7.71 5.93
N ALA A 85 1.29 -8.44 5.55
CA ALA A 85 1.29 -9.27 4.36
C ALA A 85 0.24 -10.39 4.47
N GLU A 86 0.16 -11.05 5.63
CA GLU A 86 -0.83 -12.12 5.91
C GLU A 86 -2.27 -11.64 5.70
N GLU A 87 -2.66 -10.50 6.29
CA GLU A 87 -4.03 -9.99 6.18
C GLU A 87 -4.36 -9.48 4.78
N MET A 88 -3.39 -8.89 4.09
CA MET A 88 -3.62 -8.28 2.78
C MET A 88 -3.55 -9.27 1.61
N THR A 89 -2.89 -10.43 1.78
CA THR A 89 -2.61 -11.40 0.69
C THR A 89 -3.86 -11.72 -0.15
N ASN A 90 -5.00 -11.97 0.49
CA ASN A 90 -6.24 -12.34 -0.21
C ASN A 90 -6.88 -11.21 -1.03
N TYR A 91 -6.40 -9.98 -0.88
CA TYR A 91 -6.89 -8.79 -1.56
C TYR A 91 -5.92 -8.25 -2.62
N ILE A 92 -4.73 -8.87 -2.76
CA ILE A 92 -3.73 -8.45 -3.73
C ILE A 92 -4.19 -8.85 -5.13
N GLY A 93 -4.53 -7.86 -5.94
CA GLY A 93 -4.76 -8.07 -7.38
C GLY A 93 -3.48 -8.00 -8.19
N ARG A 94 -2.56 -7.10 -7.82
CA ARG A 94 -1.23 -6.93 -8.41
C ARG A 94 -0.28 -6.42 -7.35
N GLU A 95 0.96 -6.89 -7.39
CA GLU A 95 2.03 -6.41 -6.51
C GLU A 95 3.24 -6.02 -7.36
N TYR A 96 3.89 -4.93 -6.95
CA TYR A 96 5.04 -4.38 -7.66
C TYR A 96 6.16 -4.04 -6.69
N VAL A 97 7.39 -4.31 -7.12
CA VAL A 97 8.61 -3.90 -6.43
C VAL A 97 9.23 -2.73 -7.18
N LEU A 98 9.46 -1.63 -6.45
CA LEU A 98 10.22 -0.49 -6.96
C LEU A 98 11.71 -0.76 -6.72
N SER A 99 12.44 -1.07 -7.79
CA SER A 99 13.86 -1.40 -7.74
C SER A 99 14.70 -0.18 -8.08
N TYR A 100 15.41 0.34 -7.10
CA TYR A 100 16.28 1.51 -7.25
C TYR A 100 17.67 1.09 -7.75
N ASN A 101 18.09 1.67 -8.88
CA ASN A 101 19.39 1.46 -9.50
C ASN A 101 20.32 2.64 -9.14
N SER A 102 21.31 2.38 -8.29
CA SER A 102 22.25 3.39 -7.81
C SER A 102 23.54 3.39 -8.65
N PRO A 103 24.04 4.55 -9.12
CA PRO A 103 25.34 4.62 -9.80
C PRO A 103 26.53 4.55 -8.83
N LYS A 104 26.28 4.54 -7.51
CA LYS A 104 27.33 4.55 -6.49
C LYS A 104 28.05 3.20 -6.42
N LEU A 105 29.38 3.25 -6.26
CA LEU A 105 30.23 2.06 -6.16
C LEU A 105 30.05 1.31 -4.84
N ASP A 106 29.72 2.05 -3.77
CA ASP A 106 29.49 1.60 -2.40
C ASP A 106 28.00 1.41 -2.10
N CYS A 107 27.20 1.12 -3.12
CA CYS A 107 25.77 0.86 -2.95
C CYS A 107 25.54 -0.36 -2.06
N GLU A 108 24.86 -0.16 -0.93
CA GLU A 108 24.33 -1.27 -0.12
C GLU A 108 23.11 -1.85 -0.84
N GLU A 109 23.26 -3.07 -1.37
CA GLU A 109 22.17 -3.78 -2.02
C GLU A 109 21.14 -4.26 -1.00
N ASP A 110 19.87 -4.18 -1.36
CA ASP A 110 18.76 -4.70 -0.54
C ASP A 110 17.76 -5.42 -1.45
N ALA A 111 17.08 -6.42 -0.90
CA ALA A 111 16.12 -7.25 -1.59
C ALA A 111 14.97 -7.68 -0.68
N ILE A 112 13.82 -7.96 -1.26
CA ILE A 112 12.65 -8.55 -0.59
C ILE A 112 12.37 -9.95 -1.14
N GLN A 113 11.87 -10.84 -0.29
CA GLN A 113 11.44 -12.17 -0.71
C GLN A 113 9.92 -12.17 -0.83
N LEU A 114 9.41 -12.46 -2.03
CA LEU A 114 7.98 -12.48 -2.36
C LEU A 114 7.72 -13.72 -3.24
N SER A 115 6.66 -14.49 -2.95
CA SER A 115 6.35 -15.74 -3.68
C SER A 115 7.48 -16.76 -3.81
N GLY A 116 8.44 -16.75 -2.89
CA GLY A 116 9.62 -17.63 -2.95
C GLY A 116 10.72 -17.15 -3.90
N GLU A 117 10.54 -16.02 -4.57
CA GLU A 117 11.54 -15.36 -5.40
C GLU A 117 12.10 -14.09 -4.74
N SER A 118 13.34 -13.75 -5.10
CA SER A 118 14.04 -12.59 -4.55
C SER A 118 14.00 -11.42 -5.52
N TYR A 119 13.42 -10.31 -5.06
CA TYR A 119 13.29 -9.08 -5.83
C TYR A 119 14.22 -7.99 -5.28
N PRO A 120 15.06 -7.36 -6.11
CA PRO A 120 15.97 -6.31 -5.65
C PRO A 120 15.22 -5.01 -5.38
N LEU A 121 15.38 -4.44 -4.18
CA LEU A 121 14.91 -3.11 -3.82
C LEU A 121 15.96 -2.04 -4.13
N VAL A 122 17.22 -2.37 -3.91
CA VAL A 122 18.37 -1.51 -4.22
C VAL A 122 19.43 -2.38 -4.86
N LYS A 123 19.89 -1.98 -6.06
CA LYS A 123 20.97 -2.65 -6.78
C LYS A 123 21.89 -1.64 -7.44
N ARG A 124 23.10 -2.08 -7.75
CA ARG A 124 24.03 -1.28 -8.53
C ARG A 124 23.54 -1.10 -9.96
N SER A 125 23.55 0.14 -10.43
CA SER A 125 23.24 0.47 -11.82
C SER A 125 24.29 -0.12 -12.76
N PRO A 126 23.88 -0.73 -13.90
CA PRO A 126 24.80 -1.22 -14.91
C PRO A 126 25.50 -0.09 -15.70
N ASN A 127 25.05 1.16 -15.51
CA ASN A 127 25.59 2.35 -16.15
C ASN A 127 25.77 3.49 -15.10
N GLU A 128 26.13 4.69 -15.56
CA GLU A 128 26.33 5.85 -14.68
C GLU A 128 25.02 6.58 -14.32
N PHE A 129 23.87 6.03 -14.70
CA PHE A 129 22.57 6.66 -14.45
C PHE A 129 21.86 6.08 -13.23
N GLU A 130 21.15 6.97 -12.54
CA GLU A 130 20.22 6.66 -11.45
C GLU A 130 18.81 6.52 -12.00
N TYR A 131 18.12 5.41 -11.69
CA TYR A 131 16.74 5.18 -12.13
C TYR A 131 16.02 4.16 -11.25
N THR A 132 14.69 4.14 -11.33
CA THR A 132 13.84 3.16 -10.65
C THR A 132 13.10 2.32 -11.68
N GLU A 133 13.15 1.01 -11.52
CA GLU A 133 12.37 0.05 -12.30
C GLU A 133 11.14 -0.37 -11.49
N VAL A 134 10.03 -0.61 -12.18
CA VAL A 134 8.83 -1.21 -11.58
C VAL A 134 8.79 -2.66 -12.03
N LEU A 135 8.99 -3.58 -11.09
CA LEU A 135 8.99 -5.01 -11.33
C LEU A 135 7.65 -5.57 -10.87
N GLU A 136 6.89 -6.23 -11.73
CA GLU A 136 5.68 -6.97 -11.35
C GLU A 136 6.09 -8.26 -10.65
N VAL A 137 5.44 -8.58 -9.54
CA VAL A 137 5.66 -9.84 -8.81
C VAL A 137 4.76 -10.91 -9.41
N ASP A 138 5.36 -12.03 -9.80
CA ASP A 138 4.60 -13.16 -10.33
C ASP A 138 4.11 -14.07 -9.19
N TYR A 139 2.85 -14.46 -9.28
CA TYR A 139 2.16 -15.33 -8.34
C TYR A 139 1.55 -16.46 -9.17
N ASP A 140 2.37 -17.47 -9.47
CA ASP A 140 1.95 -18.70 -10.19
C ASP A 140 0.76 -19.41 -9.51
#